data_AF-A0A5B1BN45-F1
#
_entry.id   AF-A0A5B1BN45-F1
#
_cell.length_a   1.000
_cell.length_b   1.000
_cell.length_c   1.000
_cell.angle_alpha   90.00
_cell.angle_beta   90.00
_cell.angle_gamma   90.00
#
_symmetry.space_group_name_H-M   'P 1'
#
loop_
_entity.id
_entity.type
_entity.pdbx_description
1 polymer ?
#
loop_
_entity_poly.entity_id
_entity_poly.type
_entity_poly.pdbx_seq_one_letter_code
_entity_poly.pdbx_strand_id
1 'polypeptide(L)'
;MLNAASGARQIEVRARLLAAARQLIRAHGHEAVGMEMIATTAGVSRATTYRYFASKEHVVCEAALAWGHEVAARIPQAIRQLPSR
;
A
#
# COMPACT_ATOMS: atom_id res chain seq x y z
N MET A 1 -19.14 21.07 7.36
CA MET A 1 -17.74 21.01 6.88
C MET A 1 -16.88 19.92 7.57
N LEU A 2 -17.40 19.12 8.52
CA LEU A 2 -16.62 18.11 9.28
C LEU A 2 -16.30 16.78 8.57
N ASN A 3 -16.88 16.48 7.39
CA ASN A 3 -16.75 15.16 6.76
C ASN A 3 -15.52 15.01 5.84
N ALA A 4 -15.04 16.09 5.24
CA ALA A 4 -13.93 16.05 4.28
C ALA A 4 -12.58 15.75 4.93
N ALA A 5 -12.32 16.31 6.12
CA ALA A 5 -11.08 16.07 6.87
C ALA A 5 -10.97 14.62 7.38
N SER A 6 -12.11 14.02 7.75
CA SER A 6 -12.22 12.60 8.11
C SER A 6 -11.86 11.70 6.92
N GLY A 7 -12.46 11.96 5.76
CA GLY A 7 -12.19 11.21 4.53
C GLY A 7 -10.73 11.32 4.06
N ALA A 8 -10.16 12.53 4.08
CA ALA A 8 -8.75 12.75 3.72
C ALA A 8 -7.79 11.96 4.63
N ARG A 9 -8.04 11.98 5.95
CA ARG A 9 -7.26 11.18 6.90
C ARG A 9 -7.43 9.68 6.68
N GLN A 10 -8.63 9.25 6.29
CA GLN A 10 -8.89 7.85 5.99
C GLN A 10 -8.06 7.38 4.78
N ILE A 11 -8.02 8.19 3.72
CA ILE A 11 -7.23 7.93 2.52
C ILE A 11 -5.73 7.90 2.86
N GLU A 12 -5.24 8.86 3.64
CA GLU A 12 -3.83 8.94 4.04
C GLU A 12 -3.39 7.69 4.82
N VAL A 13 -4.17 7.27 5.82
CA VAL A 13 -3.86 6.07 6.61
C VAL A 13 -3.86 4.82 5.75
N ARG A 14 -4.85 4.68 4.85
CA ARG A 14 -4.89 3.55 3.91
C ARG A 14 -3.65 3.52 3.02
N ALA A 15 -3.24 4.67 2.48
CA ALA A 15 -2.05 4.79 1.64
C ALA A 15 -0.77 4.39 2.40
N ARG A 16 -0.62 4.85 3.66
CA ARG A 16 0.52 4.49 4.52
C ARG A 16 0.59 2.99 4.81
N LEU A 17 -0.55 2.36 5.08
CA LEU A 17 -0.62 0.91 5.31
C LEU A 17 -0.20 0.11 4.07
N LEU A 18 -0.67 0.50 2.88
CA LEU A 18 -0.29 -0.16 1.63
C LEU A 18 1.19 0.05 1.29
N ALA A 19 1.72 1.26 1.50
CA ALA A 19 3.13 1.58 1.30
C ALA A 19 4.03 0.75 2.24
N ALA A 20 3.67 0.65 3.52
CA ALA A 20 4.37 -0.17 4.50
C ALA A 20 4.35 -1.65 4.12
N ALA A 21 3.19 -2.19 3.75
CA ALA A 21 3.08 -3.58 3.31
C ALA A 21 3.95 -3.86 2.08
N ARG A 22 3.91 -2.99 1.07
CA ARG A 22 4.78 -3.10 -0.13
C ARG A 22 6.26 -3.09 0.23
N GLN A 23 6.69 -2.21 1.13
CA GLN A 23 8.08 -2.15 1.60
C GLN A 23 8.49 -3.48 2.23
N LEU A 24 7.67 -4.00 3.14
CA LEU A 24 7.97 -5.23 3.87
C LEU A 24 7.96 -6.47 2.95
N ILE A 25 6.99 -6.57 2.03
CA ILE A 25 6.93 -7.65 1.04
C ILE A 25 8.19 -7.65 0.17
N ARG A 26 8.65 -6.47 -0.28
CA ARG A 26 9.87 -6.36 -1.09
C ARG A 26 11.14 -6.76 -0.33
N ALA A 27 11.19 -6.48 0.98
CA ALA A 27 12.36 -6.73 1.81
C ALA A 27 12.42 -8.18 2.33
N HIS A 28 11.27 -8.79 2.65
CA HIS A 28 11.21 -10.04 3.41
C HIS A 28 10.38 -11.14 2.75
N GLY A 29 9.73 -10.87 1.62
CA GLY A 29 8.68 -11.73 1.07
C GLY A 29 7.39 -11.63 1.88
N HIS A 30 6.28 -12.11 1.32
CA HIS A 30 4.95 -11.95 1.94
C HIS A 30 4.74 -12.80 3.20
N GLU A 31 5.37 -13.98 3.29
CA GLU A 31 5.18 -14.91 4.42
C GLU A 31 5.68 -14.31 5.74
N ALA A 32 6.81 -13.62 5.72
CA ALA A 32 7.45 -13.01 6.89
C ALA A 32 6.76 -11.72 7.39
N VAL A 33 5.83 -11.16 6.61
CA VAL A 33 5.08 -9.97 7.03
C VAL A 33 3.99 -10.35 8.05
N GLY A 34 3.65 -9.44 8.96
CA GLY A 34 2.53 -9.58 9.90
C GLY A 34 1.79 -8.26 10.10
N MET A 35 0.55 -8.32 10.60
CA MET A 35 -0.29 -7.12 10.81
C MET A 35 0.35 -6.09 11.74
N GLU A 36 1.03 -6.54 12.79
CA GLU A 36 1.73 -5.67 13.73
C GLU A 36 2.93 -4.96 13.11
N MET A 37 3.69 -5.68 12.29
CA MET A 37 4.84 -5.13 11.56
C MET A 37 4.38 -4.07 10.54
N ILE A 38 3.28 -4.33 9.84
CA ILE A 38 2.65 -3.35 8.93
C ILE A 38 2.20 -2.11 9.71
N ALA A 39 1.48 -2.28 10.82
CA ALA A 39 0.98 -1.18 11.64
C ALA A 39 2.13 -0.27 12.13
N THR A 40 3.17 -0.90 12.67
CA THR A 40 4.38 -0.22 13.17
C THR A 40 5.09 0.54 12.06
N THR A 41 5.34 -0.11 10.92
CA THR A 41 6.00 0.51 9.76
C THR A 41 5.18 1.66 9.19
N ALA A 42 3.85 1.53 9.18
CA ALA A 42 2.95 2.59 8.74
C ALA A 42 2.77 3.72 9.77
N GLY A 43 3.28 3.57 11.00
CA GLY A 43 3.14 4.54 12.09
C GLY A 43 1.70 4.69 12.60
N VAL A 44 0.93 3.60 12.64
CA VAL A 44 -0.46 3.57 13.14
C VAL A 44 -0.67 2.42 14.12
N SER A 45 -1.76 2.48 14.91
CA SER A 45 -2.05 1.40 15.86
C SER A 45 -2.57 0.13 15.17
N ARG A 46 -2.41 -1.01 15.85
CA ARG A 46 -2.96 -2.30 15.40
C ARG A 46 -4.48 -2.22 15.21
N ALA A 47 -5.20 -1.62 16.16
CA ALA A 47 -6.65 -1.41 16.06
C ALA A 47 -7.03 -0.54 14.84
N THR A 48 -6.26 0.50 14.55
CA THR A 48 -6.45 1.32 13.34
C THR A 48 -6.27 0.46 12.09
N THR A 49 -5.23 -0.37 12.05
CA THR A 49 -4.95 -1.26 10.90
C THR A 49 -6.12 -2.19 10.60
N TYR A 50 -6.64 -2.86 11.63
CA TYR A 50 -7.79 -3.77 11.49
C TYR A 50 -9.09 -3.08 11.05
N ARG A 51 -9.21 -1.76 11.26
CA ARG A 51 -10.34 -0.98 10.72
C ARG A 51 -10.30 -0.82 9.20
N TYR A 52 -9.13 -0.93 8.58
CA TYR A 52 -8.98 -0.84 7.12
C TYR A 52 -8.88 -2.21 6.45
N PHE A 53 -8.22 -3.17 7.11
CA PHE A 53 -7.93 -4.46 6.53
C PHE A 53 -8.17 -5.58 7.53
N ALA A 54 -9.01 -6.53 7.14
CA ALA A 54 -9.42 -7.64 8.00
C ALA A 54 -8.29 -8.64 8.31
N SER A 55 -7.31 -8.79 7.42
CA SER A 55 -6.20 -9.73 7.57
C SER A 55 -4.93 -9.23 6.87
N LYS A 56 -3.80 -9.91 7.12
CA LYS A 56 -2.55 -9.64 6.41
C LYS A 56 -2.70 -9.87 4.91
N GLU A 57 -3.35 -10.97 4.54
CA GLU A 57 -3.55 -11.41 3.17
C GLU A 57 -4.33 -10.35 2.39
N HIS A 58 -5.35 -9.74 3.03
CA HIS A 58 -6.08 -8.62 2.45
C HIS A 58 -5.14 -7.42 2.18
N VAL A 59 -4.32 -7.01 3.15
CA VAL A 59 -3.35 -5.89 2.93
C VAL A 59 -2.37 -6.23 1.81
N VAL A 60 -1.84 -7.46 1.80
CA VAL A 60 -0.86 -7.92 0.81
C VAL A 60 -1.44 -7.91 -0.60
N CYS A 61 -2.64 -8.46 -0.78
CA CYS A 61 -3.35 -8.45 -2.07
C CYS A 61 -3.59 -7.02 -2.55
N GLU A 62 -4.12 -6.15 -1.69
CA GLU A 62 -4.38 -4.75 -2.04
C GLU A 62 -3.09 -3.98 -2.36
N ALA A 63 -2.00 -4.23 -1.64
CA ALA A 63 -0.71 -3.60 -1.91
C ALA A 63 -0.12 -4.07 -3.24
N ALA A 64 -0.25 -5.36 -3.57
CA ALA A 64 0.17 -5.92 -4.85
C ALA A 64 -0.65 -5.36 -6.01
N LEU A 65 -1.98 -5.27 -5.87
CA LEU A 65 -2.87 -4.67 -6.88
C LEU A 65 -2.57 -3.19 -7.10
N ALA A 66 -2.39 -2.41 -6.02
CA ALA A 66 -2.03 -1.01 -6.12
C ALA A 66 -0.70 -0.81 -6.85
N TRP A 67 0.31 -1.63 -6.53
CA TRP A 67 1.59 -1.59 -7.24
C TRP A 67 1.45 -2.00 -8.72
N GLY A 68 0.66 -3.03 -9.01
CA GLY A 68 0.36 -3.45 -10.38
C GLY A 68 -0.23 -2.31 -11.22
N HIS A 69 -1.20 -1.57 -10.66
CA HIS A 69 -1.77 -0.39 -11.31
C HIS A 69 -0.75 0.72 -11.53
N GLU A 70 0.11 1.02 -10.55
CA GLU A 70 1.19 2.01 -10.71
C GLU A 70 2.18 1.63 -11.83
N VAL A 71 2.57 0.35 -11.89
CA VAL A 71 3.47 -0.15 -12.94
C VAL A 71 2.77 -0.03 -14.29
N ALA A 72 1.54 -0.54 -14.41
CA ALA A 72 0.77 -0.49 -15.64
C ALA A 72 0.60 0.95 -16.17
N ALA A 73 0.32 1.92 -15.29
CA ALA A 73 0.17 3.32 -15.66
C ALA A 73 1.47 3.95 -16.20
N ARG A 74 2.64 3.44 -15.80
CA ARG A 74 3.95 3.95 -16.24
C ARG A 74 4.44 3.33 -17.54
N ILE A 75 3.94 2.15 -17.92
CA ILE A 75 4.37 1.43 -19.13
C ILE A 75 4.30 2.30 -20.39
N PRO A 76 3.20 3.03 -20.69
CA PRO A 76 3.12 3.85 -21.91
C PRO A 76 4.21 4.93 -21.98
N GLN A 77 4.57 5.54 -20.84
CA GLN A 77 5.64 6.52 -20.81
C GLN A 77 7.01 5.87 -21.01
N ALA A 78 7.25 4.73 -20.36
CA ALA A 78 8.51 4.00 -20.50
C ALA A 78 8.74 3.59 -21.97
N ILE A 79 7.71 3.09 -22.65
CA ILE A 79 7.77 2.71 -24.07
C ILE A 79 8.16 3.92 -24.94
N ARG A 80 7.58 5.09 -24.70
CA ARG A 80 7.90 6.33 -25.46
C ARG A 80 9.34 6.79 -25.30
N GLN A 81 9.99 6.45 -24.18
CA GLN A 81 11.35 6.87 -23.86
C GLN A 81 12.41 5.85 -24.31
N LEU A 82 12.00 4.69 -24.82
CA LEU A 82 12.95 3.72 -25.37
C LEU A 82 13.65 4.35 -26.59
N PRO A 83 14.99 4.36 -26.62
CA PRO A 83 15.71 4.86 -27.78
C PRO A 83 15.34 4.02 -29.00
N SER A 84 14.97 4.69 -30.09
CA SER A 84 14.82 4.06 -31.40
C SER A 84 16.19 3.53 -31.80
N ARG A 85 16.34 2.20 -31.84
CA ARG A 85 17.50 1.56 -32.45
C ARG A 85 17.36 1.58 -33.96
#